data_AF-A0A3D1BE29-F1
#
_entry.id   AF-A0A3D1BE29-F1
#
_cell.length_a   1.000
_cell.length_b   1.000
_cell.length_c   1.000
_cell.angle_alpha   90.00
_cell.angle_beta   90.00
_cell.angle_gamma   90.00
#
_symmetry.space_group_name_H-M   'P 1'
#
loop_
_entity.id
_entity.type
_entity.pdbx_description
1 polymer ?
#
loop_
_entity_poly.entity_id
_entity_poly.type
_entity_poly.pdbx_seq_one_letter_code
_entity_poly.pdbx_strand_id
1 'polypeptide(L)'
;EEMGIWEDHNVRMIGVNTDAIEITENREAFRNLMEEIDVPMAPQTTAKSFLEGKEVAQEFGYPLCIRASYTLGGAGAAVVYDKE
;
A
#
# COMPACT_ATOMS: atom_id res chain seq x y z
N GLU A 1 -4.77 -1.63 17.20
CA GLU A 1 -4.17 -2.03 18.50
C GLU A 1 -3.30 -0.94 19.09
N GLU A 2 -2.63 -0.11 18.28
CA GLU A 2 -1.73 0.97 18.75
C GLU A 2 -2.26 1.85 19.88
N MET A 3 -3.57 2.14 19.91
CA MET A 3 -4.16 3.00 20.94
C MET A 3 -4.59 2.26 22.22
N GLY A 4 -4.51 0.92 22.28
CA GLY A 4 -4.91 0.12 23.46
C GLY A 4 -6.41 0.06 23.77
N ILE A 5 -7.22 0.91 23.14
CA ILE A 5 -8.66 1.10 23.44
C ILE A 5 -9.48 -0.20 23.47
N TRP A 6 -9.19 -1.16 22.59
CA TRP A 6 -9.92 -2.42 22.54
C TRP A 6 -9.70 -3.25 23.82
N GLU A 7 -8.47 -3.30 24.32
CA GLU A 7 -8.12 -4.02 25.55
C GLU A 7 -8.67 -3.29 26.77
N ASP A 8 -8.53 -1.97 26.83
CA ASP A 8 -9.03 -1.12 27.93
C ASP A 8 -10.54 -1.30 28.16
N HIS A 9 -11.29 -1.57 27.08
CA HIS A 9 -12.74 -1.80 27.13
C HIS A 9 -13.15 -3.27 27.00
N ASN A 10 -12.19 -4.20 27.03
CA ASN A 10 -12.42 -5.65 26.90
C ASN A 10 -13.27 -6.01 25.65
N VAL A 11 -13.01 -5.32 24.54
CA VAL A 11 -13.67 -5.49 23.25
C VAL A 11 -12.83 -6.40 22.37
N ARG A 12 -13.43 -7.49 21.91
CA ARG A 12 -12.80 -8.42 20.96
C ARG A 12 -13.22 -8.09 19.53
N MET A 13 -12.24 -7.93 18.64
CA MET A 13 -12.47 -7.84 17.20
C MET A 13 -12.91 -9.21 16.64
N ILE A 14 -13.88 -9.20 15.72
CA ILE A 14 -14.41 -10.39 15.07
C ILE A 14 -14.26 -10.28 13.55
N GLY A 15 -14.22 -11.41 12.85
CA GLY A 15 -14.04 -11.46 11.41
C GLY A 15 -12.56 -11.46 11.03
N VAL A 16 -12.02 -10.30 10.69
CA VAL A 16 -10.61 -10.11 10.33
C VAL A 16 -9.85 -9.46 11.49
N ASN A 17 -8.61 -9.85 11.73
CA ASN A 17 -7.76 -9.18 12.73
C ASN A 17 -7.08 -7.94 12.13
N THR A 18 -6.57 -7.06 12.99
CA THR A 18 -5.92 -5.82 12.55
C THR A 18 -4.67 -6.07 11.72
N ASP A 19 -3.92 -7.13 12.01
CA ASP A 19 -2.70 -7.48 11.27
C ASP A 19 -3.00 -7.79 9.81
N ALA A 20 -4.05 -8.57 9.55
CA ALA A 20 -4.48 -8.87 8.19
C ALA A 20 -4.97 -7.63 7.45
N ILE A 21 -5.64 -6.70 8.13
CA ILE A 21 -6.00 -5.39 7.55
C ILE A 21 -4.73 -4.62 7.18
N GLU A 22 -3.77 -4.52 8.09
CA GLU A 22 -2.52 -3.80 7.87
C GLU A 22 -1.74 -4.38 6.69
N ILE A 23 -1.56 -5.70 6.66
CA ILE A 23 -0.87 -6.39 5.57
C ILE A 23 -1.54 -6.12 4.21
N THR A 24 -2.87 -5.98 4.17
CA THR A 24 -3.61 -5.84 2.90
C THR A 24 -3.80 -4.39 2.44
N GLU A 25 -3.89 -3.42 3.36
CA GLU A 25 -4.05 -2.00 3.03
C GLU A 25 -2.70 -1.27 2.83
N ASN A 26 -1.65 -1.73 3.50
CA ASN A 26 -0.29 -1.24 3.32
C ASN A 26 0.34 -1.88 2.07
N ARG A 27 0.67 -1.08 1.05
CA ARG A 27 1.16 -1.59 -0.23
C ARG A 27 2.54 -2.23 -0.12
N GLU A 28 3.36 -1.76 0.82
CA GLU A 28 4.67 -2.33 1.08
C GLU A 28 4.55 -3.70 1.76
N ALA A 29 3.72 -3.80 2.80
CA ALA A 29 3.45 -5.08 3.48
C ALA A 29 2.80 -6.10 2.53
N PHE A 30 1.84 -5.65 1.71
CA PHE A 30 1.21 -6.50 0.71
C PHE A 30 2.21 -7.04 -0.32
N ARG A 31 3.10 -6.18 -0.83
CA ARG A 31 4.17 -6.59 -1.76
C ARG A 31 5.04 -7.67 -1.13
N ASN A 32 5.51 -7.42 0.10
CA ASN A 32 6.40 -8.35 0.80
C ASN A 32 5.70 -9.71 1.01
N LEU A 33 4.41 -9.71 1.36
CA LEU A 33 3.64 -10.95 1.46
C LEU A 33 3.57 -11.69 0.13
N MET A 34 3.22 -10.99 -0.97
CA MET A 34 3.13 -11.61 -2.29
C MET A 34 4.46 -12.20 -2.75
N GLU A 35 5.59 -11.54 -2.45
CA GLU A 35 6.93 -12.07 -2.70
C GLU A 35 7.21 -13.31 -1.85
N GLU A 36 6.86 -13.30 -0.57
CA GLU A 36 7.03 -14.44 0.35
C GLU A 36 6.26 -15.68 -0.13
N ILE A 37 5.05 -15.49 -0.66
CA ILE A 37 4.19 -16.59 -1.15
C ILE A 37 4.37 -16.89 -2.66
N ASP A 38 5.38 -16.29 -3.30
CA ASP A 38 5.71 -16.48 -4.72
C ASP A 38 4.55 -16.18 -5.69
N VAL A 39 3.79 -15.12 -5.40
CA VAL A 39 2.74 -14.62 -6.30
C VAL A 39 3.31 -13.51 -7.17
N PRO A 40 3.30 -13.67 -8.52
CA PRO A 40 3.86 -12.69 -9.42
C PRO A 40 3.07 -11.38 -9.39
N MET A 41 3.79 -10.26 -9.43
CA MET A 41 3.24 -8.91 -9.48
C MET A 41 3.87 -8.12 -10.62
N ALA A 42 3.19 -7.06 -11.06
CA ALA A 42 3.83 -6.06 -11.92
C ALA A 42 4.99 -5.38 -11.15
N PRO A 43 6.06 -4.96 -11.84
CA PRO A 43 7.12 -4.16 -11.23
C PRO A 43 6.51 -2.94 -10.53
N GLN A 44 6.80 -2.79 -9.25
CA GLN A 44 6.19 -1.77 -8.42
C GLN A 44 7.07 -1.44 -7.23
N THR A 45 6.97 -0.22 -6.76
CA THR A 45 7.62 0.23 -5.54
C THR A 45 6.76 1.27 -4.83
N THR A 46 7.07 1.51 -3.57
CA THR A 46 6.38 2.49 -2.74
C THR A 46 7.17 3.79 -2.69
N ALA A 47 6.46 4.92 -2.57
CA ALA A 47 7.05 6.23 -2.36
C ALA A 47 6.28 6.94 -1.24
N LYS A 48 7.01 7.49 -0.28
CA LYS A 48 6.48 8.23 0.88
C LYS A 48 6.71 9.73 0.76
N SER A 49 7.43 10.17 -0.28
CA SER A 49 7.65 11.57 -0.61
C SER A 49 7.54 11.83 -2.11
N PHE A 50 7.34 13.10 -2.46
CA PHE A 50 7.30 13.51 -3.88
C PHE A 50 8.64 13.28 -4.59
N LEU A 51 9.76 13.42 -3.86
CA LEU A 51 11.09 13.19 -4.42
C LEU A 51 11.31 11.71 -4.74
N GLU A 52 11.00 10.82 -3.80
CA GLU A 52 11.03 9.36 -4.05
C GLU A 52 10.14 9.00 -5.25
N GLY A 53 8.92 9.56 -5.32
CA GLY A 53 8.03 9.30 -6.45
C GLY A 53 8.64 9.70 -7.80
N LYS A 54 9.41 10.80 -7.85
CA LYS A 54 10.13 11.21 -9.06
C LYS A 54 11.31 10.31 -9.41
N GLU A 55 12.03 9.80 -8.42
CA GLU A 55 13.12 8.84 -8.63
C GLU A 55 12.58 7.53 -9.20
N VAL A 56 11.50 7.02 -8.60
CA VAL A 56 10.77 5.84 -9.07
C VAL A 56 10.26 6.03 -10.50
N ALA A 57 9.73 7.21 -10.82
CA ALA A 57 9.25 7.50 -12.16
C ALA A 57 10.38 7.54 -13.21
N GLN A 58 11.59 7.95 -12.82
CA GLN A 58 12.76 7.90 -13.69
C GLN A 58 13.28 6.47 -13.88
N GLU A 59 13.19 5.64 -12.84
CA GLU A 59 13.59 4.24 -12.88
C GLU A 59 12.69 3.39 -13.79
N PHE A 60 11.36 3.51 -13.62
CA PHE A 60 10.41 2.70 -14.39
C PHE A 60 10.04 3.30 -15.76
N GLY A 61 10.11 4.63 -15.91
CA GLY A 61 9.58 5.32 -17.09
C GLY A 61 8.05 5.39 -17.11
N TYR A 62 7.48 5.93 -18.19
CA TYR A 62 6.04 6.12 -18.34
C TYR A 62 5.44 5.17 -19.40
N PRO A 63 4.16 4.76 -19.28
CA PRO A 63 3.18 5.21 -18.29
C PRO A 63 3.31 4.50 -16.93
N LEU A 64 2.92 5.20 -15.86
CA LEU A 64 2.92 4.71 -14.47
C LEU A 64 1.50 4.63 -13.91
N CYS A 65 1.24 3.63 -13.07
CA CYS A 65 0.02 3.51 -12.28
C CYS A 65 0.32 3.82 -10.81
N ILE A 66 -0.14 4.98 -10.33
CA ILE A 66 0.00 5.41 -8.95
C ILE A 66 -1.24 4.97 -8.18
N ARG A 67 -1.05 4.38 -7.00
CA ARG A 67 -2.14 3.98 -6.08
C ARG A 67 -1.76 4.29 -4.65
N ALA A 68 -2.63 4.98 -3.92
CA ALA A 68 -2.44 5.25 -2.51
C ALA A 68 -2.75 4.03 -1.62
N SER A 69 -2.05 3.89 -0.51
CA SER A 69 -2.38 2.96 0.58
C SER A 69 -3.60 3.45 1.37
N TYR A 70 -4.34 2.53 1.98
CA TYR A 70 -5.55 2.82 2.79
C TYR A 70 -6.63 3.61 2.04
N THR A 71 -6.67 3.49 0.71
CA THR A 71 -7.69 4.12 -0.14
C THR A 71 -8.45 3.07 -0.93
N LEU A 72 -9.75 3.31 -1.07
CA LEU A 72 -10.67 2.50 -1.86
C LEU A 72 -11.25 3.33 -3.00
N GLY A 73 -11.80 2.66 -4.02
CA GLY A 73 -12.47 3.32 -5.15
C GLY A 73 -11.55 4.15 -6.05
N GLY A 74 -10.22 4.02 -5.93
CA GLY A 74 -9.25 4.76 -6.72
C GLY A 74 -9.01 6.20 -6.26
N ALA A 75 -9.44 6.57 -5.05
CA ALA A 75 -9.13 7.88 -4.48
C ALA A 75 -7.60 8.07 -4.38
N GLY A 76 -7.06 9.10 -5.02
CA GLY A 76 -5.61 9.34 -5.08
C GLY A 76 -4.84 8.41 -6.02
N ALA A 77 -5.53 7.58 -6.81
CA ALA A 77 -4.92 6.79 -7.88
C ALA A 77 -4.91 7.57 -9.19
N ALA A 78 -3.87 7.37 -10.00
CA ALA A 78 -3.74 8.01 -11.30
C ALA A 78 -2.94 7.13 -12.26
N VAL A 79 -3.23 7.26 -13.55
CA VAL A 79 -2.32 6.80 -14.60
C VAL A 79 -1.61 8.03 -15.15
N VAL A 80 -0.29 8.03 -15.04
CA VAL A 80 0.57 9.15 -15.42
C VAL A 80 1.30 8.75 -16.70
N TYR A 81 1.14 9.55 -17.75
CA TYR A 81 1.67 9.24 -19.09
C TYR A 81 2.95 9.99 -19.41
N ASP A 82 3.22 11.08 -18.70
CA ASP A 82 4.39 11.93 -18.87
C ASP A 82 4.80 12.55 -17.53
N LYS A 83 5.84 13.38 -17.55
CA LYS A 83 6.48 13.89 -16.33
C LYS A 83 5.70 15.05 -15.67
N GLU A 84 4.83 15.73 -16.41
CA GLU A 84 4.15 16.96 -15.98
C GLU A 84 2.85 16.65 -15.24
#